data_AF-A0A8B6GJE1-F1
#
_entry.id   AF-A0A8B6GJE1-F1
#
_cell.length_a   1.000
_cell.length_b   1.000
_cell.length_c   1.000
_cell.angle_alpha   90.00
_cell.angle_beta   90.00
_cell.angle_gamma   90.00
#
_symmetry.space_group_name_H-M   'P 1'
#
loop_
_entity.id
_entity.type
_entity.pdbx_description
1 polymer ?
#
loop_
_entity_poly.entity_id
_entity_poly.type
_entity_poly.pdbx_seq_one_letter_code
_entity_poly.pdbx_strand_id
1 'polypeptide(L)'
;MNITFFCITYFIYFIVDILARWPLFGSTFFVIKNPPTTPAIKGECLLAVNKNGIQFLKLQTHETILQYSFSEVLSTRQYRSESNQHYLDMKLGNLMVQKIVRIETDQGSDISNLIGQYMTVIAKNRKRPLTDRSTLDRTSLQRYH
;
A
#
# COMPACT_ATOMS: atom_id res chain seq x y z
N MET A 1 0.55 -22.27 34.74
CA MET A 1 0.18 -20.95 34.18
C MET A 1 0.88 -20.61 32.85
N ASN A 2 1.89 -21.35 32.40
CA ASN A 2 2.63 -21.04 31.15
C ASN A 2 2.02 -21.67 29.88
N ILE A 3 1.46 -22.88 29.96
CA ILE A 3 0.94 -23.60 28.77
C ILE A 3 -0.22 -22.85 28.13
N THR A 4 -1.15 -22.32 28.92
CA THR A 4 -2.29 -21.53 28.41
C THR A 4 -1.82 -20.24 27.74
N PHE A 5 -0.81 -19.56 28.30
CA PHE A 5 -0.24 -18.34 27.71
C PHE A 5 0.48 -18.63 26.38
N PHE A 6 1.24 -19.72 26.31
CA PHE A 6 1.85 -20.18 25.05
C PHE A 6 0.78 -20.55 24.03
N CYS A 7 -0.25 -21.30 24.41
CA CYS A 7 -1.33 -21.70 23.51
C CYS A 7 -2.09 -20.48 22.94
N ILE A 8 -2.42 -19.49 23.78
CA ILE A 8 -3.04 -18.24 23.35
C ILE A 8 -2.13 -17.47 22.39
N THR A 9 -0.84 -17.37 22.71
CA THR A 9 0.14 -16.68 21.87
C THR A 9 0.27 -17.35 20.50
N TYR A 10 0.42 -18.68 20.45
CA TYR A 10 0.47 -19.44 19.20
C TYR A 10 -0.82 -19.32 18.39
N PHE A 11 -1.98 -19.31 19.05
CA PHE A 11 -3.26 -19.13 18.38
C PHE A 11 -3.41 -17.73 17.77
N ILE A 12 -2.94 -16.69 18.47
CA ILE A 12 -2.90 -15.32 17.94
C ILE A 12 -1.98 -15.25 16.72
N TYR A 13 -0.77 -15.80 16.80
CA TYR A 13 0.15 -15.83 15.66
C TYR A 13 -0.44 -16.59 14.47
N PHE A 14 -1.10 -17.71 14.70
CA PHE A 14 -1.77 -18.48 13.65
C PHE A 14 -2.89 -17.69 12.98
N ILE A 15 -3.73 -16.99 13.74
CA ILE A 15 -4.78 -16.13 13.19
C ILE A 15 -4.15 -14.99 12.37
N VAL A 16 -3.13 -14.32 12.90
CA VAL A 16 -2.43 -13.24 12.20
C VAL A 16 -1.82 -13.76 10.89
N ASP A 17 -1.23 -14.94 10.88
CA ASP A 17 -0.64 -15.56 9.68
C ASP A 17 -1.70 -15.88 8.62
N ILE A 18 -2.89 -16.35 9.03
CA ILE A 18 -4.00 -16.57 8.10
C ILE A 18 -4.49 -15.24 7.53
N LEU A 19 -4.77 -14.27 8.40
CA LEU A 19 -5.30 -12.98 7.98
C LEU A 19 -4.30 -12.21 7.12
N ALA A 20 -2.99 -12.30 7.40
CA ALA A 20 -1.93 -11.63 6.65
C ALA A 20 -1.83 -12.07 5.18
N ARG A 21 -2.45 -13.20 4.82
CA ARG A 21 -2.57 -13.71 3.44
C ARG A 21 -3.72 -13.07 2.67
N TRP A 22 -4.69 -12.45 3.35
CA TRP A 22 -5.80 -11.80 2.67
C TRP A 22 -5.31 -10.57 1.90
N PRO A 23 -5.72 -10.39 0.63
CA PRO A 23 -5.22 -9.29 -0.22
C PRO A 23 -5.45 -7.88 0.37
N LEU A 24 -6.53 -7.75 1.17
CA LEU A 24 -6.95 -6.50 1.79
C LEU A 24 -6.52 -6.35 3.25
N PHE A 25 -5.77 -7.32 3.82
CA PHE A 25 -5.32 -7.22 5.20
C PHE A 25 -4.36 -6.05 5.41
N GLY A 26 -4.62 -5.26 6.46
CA GLY A 26 -3.84 -4.05 6.76
C GLY A 26 -4.05 -2.91 5.75
N SER A 27 -5.17 -2.90 5.02
CA SER A 27 -5.52 -1.79 4.15
C SER A 27 -6.13 -0.63 4.93
N THR A 28 -5.75 0.58 4.55
CA THR A 28 -6.53 1.78 4.85
C THR A 28 -7.49 2.02 3.69
N PHE A 29 -8.77 2.21 4.00
CA PHE A 29 -9.81 2.41 3.01
C PHE A 29 -10.28 3.86 3.01
N PHE A 30 -10.47 4.42 1.82
CA PHE A 30 -11.05 5.75 1.61
C PHE A 30 -12.23 5.63 0.66
N VAL A 31 -13.35 6.29 0.98
CA VAL A 31 -14.45 6.41 0.03
C VAL A 31 -14.12 7.56 -0.91
N ILE A 32 -14.12 7.27 -2.21
CA ILE A 32 -13.83 8.24 -3.25
C ILE A 32 -14.94 8.23 -4.29
N LYS A 33 -15.06 9.33 -5.04
CA LYS A 33 -16.06 9.46 -6.10
C LYS A 33 -15.46 9.09 -7.45
N ASN A 34 -16.26 8.40 -8.25
CA ASN A 34 -16.02 8.03 -9.65
C ASN A 34 -14.68 7.28 -9.84
N PRO A 35 -14.69 5.94 -9.95
CA PRO A 35 -13.45 5.20 -10.17
C PRO A 35 -12.76 5.65 -11.48
N PRO A 36 -11.43 5.73 -11.52
CA PRO A 36 -10.66 6.24 -12.66
C PRO A 36 -10.59 5.20 -13.80
N THR A 37 -11.75 4.94 -14.40
CA THR A 37 -11.99 3.91 -15.41
C THR A 37 -12.22 4.54 -16.78
N THR A 38 -12.00 3.79 -17.85
CA THR A 38 -12.32 4.19 -19.22
C THR A 38 -13.10 3.04 -19.88
N PRO A 39 -14.40 3.21 -20.19
CA PRO A 39 -15.24 4.40 -20.00
C PRO A 39 -15.45 4.76 -18.53
N ALA A 40 -15.72 6.05 -18.25
CA ALA A 40 -15.88 6.55 -16.89
C ALA A 40 -17.18 6.02 -16.27
N ILE A 41 -17.04 5.27 -15.18
CA ILE A 41 -18.17 4.81 -14.37
C ILE A 41 -18.50 5.89 -13.32
N LYS A 42 -19.77 6.26 -13.21
CA LYS A 42 -20.25 7.16 -12.15
C LYS A 42 -20.58 6.37 -10.89
N GLY A 43 -20.26 6.94 -9.73
CA GLY A 43 -20.60 6.38 -8.43
C GLY A 43 -19.42 6.29 -7.49
N GLU A 44 -19.70 5.95 -6.24
CA GLU A 44 -18.68 5.82 -5.19
C GLU A 44 -17.90 4.50 -5.33
N CYS A 45 -16.62 4.55 -4.98
CA CYS A 45 -15.77 3.36 -4.90
C CYS A 45 -14.81 3.47 -3.71
N LEU A 46 -14.25 2.33 -3.30
CA LEU A 46 -13.30 2.27 -2.21
C LEU A 46 -11.87 2.29 -2.74
N LEU A 47 -11.05 3.21 -2.26
CA LEU A 47 -9.61 3.20 -2.45
C LEU A 47 -8.96 2.47 -1.28
N ALA A 48 -8.37 1.31 -1.52
CA ALA A 48 -7.60 0.57 -0.54
C ALA A 48 -6.09 0.82 -0.77
N VAL A 49 -5.40 1.26 0.27
CA VAL A 49 -3.94 1.46 0.25
C VAL A 49 -3.31 0.53 1.29
N ASN A 50 -2.44 -0.37 0.84
CA ASN A 50 -1.81 -1.38 1.70
C ASN A 50 -0.41 -1.75 1.18
N LYS A 51 0.26 -2.72 1.83
CA LYS A 51 1.60 -3.20 1.41
C LYS A 51 1.67 -3.71 -0.04
N ASN A 52 0.55 -4.18 -0.60
CA ASN A 52 0.45 -4.71 -1.96
C ASN A 52 0.27 -3.59 -3.01
N GLY A 53 -0.05 -2.36 -2.60
CA GLY A 53 -0.18 -1.21 -3.48
C GLY A 53 -1.45 -0.40 -3.22
N ILE A 54 -1.97 0.16 -4.31
CA ILE A 54 -3.13 1.05 -4.35
C ILE A 54 -4.20 0.37 -5.19
N GLN A 55 -5.36 0.06 -4.62
CA GLN A 55 -6.44 -0.68 -5.27
C GLN A 55 -7.74 0.13 -5.25
N PHE A 56 -8.44 0.14 -6.36
CA PHE A 56 -9.79 0.69 -6.49
C PHE A 56 -10.78 -0.47 -6.47
N LEU A 57 -11.71 -0.45 -5.53
CA LEU A 57 -12.66 -1.54 -5.29
C LEU A 57 -14.10 -1.05 -5.49
N LYS A 58 -14.97 -1.92 -5.97
CA LYS A 58 -16.41 -1.66 -5.95
C LYS A 58 -16.90 -1.54 -4.50
N LEU A 59 -17.74 -0.56 -4.22
CA LEU A 59 -18.23 -0.28 -2.85
C LEU A 59 -19.00 -1.47 -2.24
N GLN A 60 -19.77 -2.22 -3.06
CA GLN A 60 -20.64 -3.29 -2.58
C GLN A 60 -19.94 -4.65 -2.54
N THR A 61 -19.23 -5.02 -3.61
CA THR A 61 -18.66 -6.37 -3.75
C THR A 61 -17.21 -6.45 -3.28
N HIS A 62 -16.56 -5.29 -3.02
CA HIS A 62 -15.13 -5.18 -2.74
C HIS A 62 -14.22 -5.81 -3.81
N GLU A 63 -14.76 -6.06 -5.01
CA GLU A 63 -13.99 -6.54 -6.15
C GLU A 63 -13.05 -5.45 -6.65
N THR A 64 -11.81 -5.83 -6.95
CA THR A 64 -10.81 -4.93 -7.51
C THR A 64 -11.15 -4.55 -8.95
N ILE A 65 -11.31 -3.25 -9.18
CA ILE A 65 -11.51 -2.62 -10.48
C ILE A 65 -10.15 -2.35 -11.13
N LEU A 66 -9.23 -1.74 -10.37
CA LEU A 66 -7.91 -1.30 -10.82
C LEU A 66 -6.91 -1.45 -9.68
N GLN A 67 -5.65 -1.72 -10.00
CA GLN A 67 -4.55 -1.74 -9.03
C GLN A 67 -3.29 -1.11 -9.60
N TYR A 68 -2.57 -0.39 -8.74
CA TYR A 68 -1.26 0.19 -9.02
C TYR A 68 -0.24 -0.18 -7.96
N SER A 69 1.00 -0.44 -8.39
CA SER A 69 2.15 -0.64 -7.52
C SER A 69 2.76 0.69 -7.11
N PHE A 70 3.27 0.83 -5.88
CA PHE A 70 4.02 2.02 -5.48
C PHE A 70 5.26 2.28 -6.36
N SER A 71 5.79 1.26 -7.02
CA SER A 71 6.93 1.41 -7.93
C SER A 71 6.60 2.19 -9.20
N GLU A 72 5.31 2.24 -9.58
CA GLU A 72 4.86 2.99 -10.75
C GLU A 72 4.41 4.42 -10.37
N VAL A 73 4.30 4.75 -9.08
CA VAL A 73 3.90 6.09 -8.63
C VAL A 73 5.10 7.04 -8.74
N LEU A 74 4.95 8.09 -9.55
CA LEU A 74 5.97 9.11 -9.74
C LEU A 74 5.75 10.32 -8.82
N SER A 75 4.51 10.78 -8.69
CA SER A 75 4.15 11.91 -7.85
C SER A 75 2.65 11.98 -7.59
N THR A 76 2.26 12.62 -6.49
CA THR A 76 0.88 13.01 -6.20
C THR A 76 0.76 14.53 -6.21
N ARG A 77 -0.38 15.05 -6.70
CA ARG A 77 -0.71 16.48 -6.65
C ARG A 77 -2.16 16.66 -6.27
N GLN A 78 -2.39 17.44 -5.22
CA GLN A 78 -3.73 17.86 -4.85
C GLN A 78 -4.07 19.17 -5.56
N TYR A 79 -5.32 19.32 -5.99
CA TYR A 79 -5.81 20.59 -6.47
C TYR A 79 -7.33 20.70 -6.27
N ARG A 80 -7.83 21.93 -6.33
CA ARG A 80 -9.25 22.25 -6.23
C ARG A 80 -9.72 22.74 -7.60
N SER A 81 -10.84 22.23 -8.09
CA SER A 81 -11.44 22.72 -9.33
C SER A 81 -12.16 24.06 -9.11
N GLU A 82 -12.50 24.72 -10.22
CA GLU A 82 -13.35 25.92 -10.25
C GLU A 82 -14.75 25.63 -9.67
N SER A 83 -15.25 24.39 -9.84
CA SER A 83 -16.48 23.87 -9.23
C SER A 83 -16.35 23.54 -7.74
N ASN A 84 -15.27 23.96 -7.08
CA ASN A 84 -15.02 23.75 -5.65
C ASN A 84 -14.83 22.28 -5.23
N GLN A 85 -14.58 21.38 -6.18
CA GLN A 85 -14.36 19.95 -5.93
C GLN A 85 -12.87 19.67 -5.66
N HIS A 86 -12.60 18.73 -4.76
CA HIS A 86 -11.25 18.33 -4.38
C HIS A 86 -10.78 17.12 -5.18
N TYR A 87 -9.58 17.25 -5.74
CA TYR A 87 -8.97 16.21 -6.56
C TYR A 87 -7.56 15.88 -6.09
N LEU A 88 -7.23 14.60 -6.23
CA LEU A 88 -5.89 14.05 -6.12
C LEU A 88 -5.50 13.44 -7.46
N ASP A 89 -4.52 14.07 -8.13
CA ASP A 89 -3.90 13.53 -9.32
C ASP A 89 -2.70 12.67 -8.93
N MET A 90 -2.69 11.43 -9.39
CA MET A 90 -1.59 10.49 -9.24
C MET A 90 -0.93 10.30 -10.59
N LYS A 91 0.32 10.76 -10.69
CA LYS A 91 1.14 10.56 -11.88
C LYS A 91 1.82 9.20 -11.77
N LEU A 92 1.52 8.33 -12.73
CA LEU A 92 1.96 6.94 -12.76
C LEU A 92 2.82 6.68 -14.00
N GLY A 93 3.70 5.69 -13.94
CA GLY A 93 4.50 5.19 -15.05
C GLY A 93 6.01 5.29 -14.81
N ASN A 94 6.76 5.52 -15.88
CA ASN A 94 8.22 5.64 -15.86
C ASN A 94 8.67 6.88 -16.64
N LEU A 95 9.95 6.96 -17.00
CA LEU A 95 10.50 8.10 -17.75
C LEU A 95 9.95 8.18 -19.19
N MET A 96 9.56 7.05 -19.78
CA MET A 96 9.14 6.93 -21.18
C MET A 96 7.63 7.00 -21.36
N VAL A 97 6.86 6.40 -20.43
CA VAL A 97 5.39 6.33 -20.52
C VAL A 97 4.80 6.79 -19.19
N GLN A 98 3.92 7.78 -19.24
CA GLN A 98 3.29 8.38 -18.07
C GLN A 98 1.77 8.47 -18.27
N LYS A 99 1.01 8.24 -17.21
CA LYS A 99 -0.44 8.42 -17.16
C LYS A 99 -0.82 9.18 -15.90
N ILE A 100 -1.92 9.94 -15.96
CA ILE A 100 -2.47 10.63 -14.78
C ILE A 100 -3.77 9.94 -14.42
N VAL A 101 -3.86 9.49 -13.18
CA VAL A 101 -5.08 8.97 -12.56
C VAL A 101 -5.63 10.04 -11.65
N ARG A 102 -6.84 10.53 -11.95
CA ARG A 102 -7.52 11.55 -11.17
C ARG A 102 -8.52 10.91 -10.22
N ILE A 103 -8.47 11.32 -8.95
CA ILE A 103 -9.33 10.83 -7.88
C ILE A 103 -10.07 12.02 -7.29
N GLU A 104 -11.40 11.98 -7.26
CA GLU A 104 -12.22 12.98 -6.58
C GLU A 104 -12.41 12.57 -5.11
N THR A 105 -11.89 13.38 -4.18
CA THR A 105 -11.90 13.08 -2.75
C THR A 105 -11.53 14.30 -1.90
N ASP A 106 -12.20 14.44 -0.75
CA ASP A 106 -11.86 15.44 0.26
C ASP A 106 -10.71 14.99 1.18
N GLN A 107 -10.33 13.69 1.13
CA GLN A 107 -9.26 13.09 1.93
C GLN A 107 -7.92 13.01 1.17
N GLY A 108 -7.73 13.86 0.15
CA GLY A 108 -6.56 13.82 -0.72
C GLY A 108 -5.23 13.98 0.03
N SER A 109 -5.21 14.74 1.12
CA SER A 109 -4.04 14.92 1.98
C SER A 109 -3.64 13.62 2.67
N ASP A 110 -4.59 12.94 3.30
CA ASP A 110 -4.34 11.68 4.02
C ASP A 110 -3.89 10.58 3.07
N ILE A 111 -4.53 10.48 1.90
CA ILE A 111 -4.17 9.53 0.85
C ILE A 111 -2.74 9.80 0.34
N SER A 112 -2.42 11.06 0.04
CA SER A 112 -1.09 11.46 -0.44
C SER A 112 0.00 11.17 0.60
N ASN A 113 -0.27 11.48 1.87
CA ASN A 113 0.66 11.23 2.97
C ASN A 113 0.91 9.72 3.14
N LEU A 114 -0.15 8.92 3.11
CA LEU A 114 -0.05 7.47 3.24
C LEU A 114 0.76 6.85 2.08
N ILE A 115 0.50 7.26 0.83
CA ILE A 115 1.28 6.82 -0.33
C ILE A 115 2.76 7.19 -0.15
N GLY A 116 3.06 8.42 0.26
CA GLY A 116 4.42 8.89 0.51
C GLY A 116 5.15 8.08 1.59
N GLN A 117 4.45 7.72 2.66
CA GLN A 117 4.99 6.85 3.72
C GLN A 117 5.34 5.46 3.18
N TYR A 118 4.44 4.83 2.40
CA TYR A 118 4.72 3.53 1.77
C TYR A 118 5.90 3.60 0.80
N MET A 119 5.96 4.61 -0.06
CA MET A 119 7.08 4.81 -0.99
C MET A 119 8.42 4.95 -0.25
N THR A 120 8.42 5.70 0.87
CA THR A 120 9.61 5.88 1.72
C THR A 120 10.09 4.56 2.32
N VAL A 121 9.17 3.76 2.88
CA VAL A 121 9.49 2.45 3.47
C VAL A 121 10.03 1.50 2.40
N ILE A 122 9.41 1.44 1.23
CA ILE A 122 9.84 0.58 0.12
C ILE A 122 11.22 1.00 -0.39
N ALA A 123 11.47 2.30 -0.56
CA ALA A 123 12.77 2.80 -0.98
C ALA A 123 13.87 2.47 0.04
N LYS A 124 13.58 2.58 1.34
CA LYS A 124 14.51 2.20 2.42
C LYS A 124 14.83 0.70 2.39
N ASN A 125 13.83 -0.14 2.16
CA ASN A 125 14.02 -1.59 2.07
C ASN A 125 14.83 -2.00 0.83
N ARG A 126 14.69 -1.31 -0.30
CA ARG A 126 15.51 -1.54 -1.51
C ARG A 126 16.98 -1.17 -1.29
N LYS A 127 17.26 -0.15 -0.48
CA LYS A 127 18.62 0.33 -0.16
C LYS A 127 19.34 -0.51 0.89
N ARG A 128 18.69 -1.48 1.54
CA ARG A 128 19.34 -2.48 2.38
C ARG A 128 19.78 -3.63 1.48
N PRO A 129 21.05 -3.72 1.05
CA PRO A 129 21.54 -4.93 0.41
C PRO A 129 21.47 -6.06 1.45
N LEU A 130 21.40 -7.31 0.98
CA LEU A 130 21.53 -8.51 1.80
C LEU A 130 22.96 -8.65 2.36
N THR A 131 23.44 -7.67 3.10
CA THR A 131 24.76 -7.62 3.72
C THR A 131 24.65 -7.52 5.24
N ASP A 132 23.85 -8.40 5.85
CA ASP A 132 23.94 -8.65 7.31
C ASP A 132 23.27 -9.96 7.77
N ARG A 133 23.59 -11.09 7.12
CA ARG A 133 23.34 -12.42 7.70
C ARG A 133 24.49 -13.40 7.53
N SER A 134 25.39 -13.17 6.56
CA SER A 134 26.58 -14.01 6.35
C SER A 134 27.80 -13.60 7.19
N THR A 135 27.76 -12.45 7.87
CA THR A 135 28.90 -11.92 8.66
C THR A 135 28.92 -12.35 10.13
N LEU A 136 27.83 -12.89 10.70
CA LEU A 136 27.86 -13.42 12.07
C LEU A 136 28.36 -14.87 12.16
N ASP A 137 28.34 -15.64 11.07
CA ASP A 137 28.81 -17.03 11.10
C ASP A 137 30.34 -17.16 10.95
N ARG A 138 31.01 -16.20 10.30
CA ARG A 138 32.48 -16.28 10.10
C ARG A 138 33.27 -15.88 11.35
N THR A 139 32.75 -14.97 12.16
CA THR A 139 33.43 -14.48 13.38
C THR A 139 33.31 -15.45 14.56
N SER A 140 32.42 -16.44 14.46
CA SER A 140 32.19 -17.45 15.50
C SER A 140 33.13 -18.67 15.37
N LEU A 141 33.71 -18.91 14.20
CA LEU A 141 34.61 -20.04 13.92
C LEU A 141 36.10 -19.71 14.02
N GLN A 142 36.49 -18.45 14.19
CA GLN A 142 37.89 -18.05 14.35
C GLN A 142 38.33 -17.86 15.82
N ARG A 143 37.48 -18.20 16.80
CA ARG A 143 37.84 -18.14 18.23
C ARG A 143 38.32 -19.47 18.84
N TYR A 144 38.55 -20.49 18.02
CA TYR A 144 39.02 -21.83 18.46
C TYR A 144 40.26 -22.32 17.71
N HIS A 145 41.19 -21.42 17.35
CA HIS A 145 42.53 -21.79 16.92
C HIS A 145 43.57 -20.85 17.54
#